data_AF-X1G3G2-F1
#
_entry.id   AF-X1G3G2-F1
#
_cell.length_a   1.000
_cell.length_b   1.000
_cell.length_c   1.000
_cell.angle_alpha   90.00
_cell.angle_beta   90.00
_cell.angle_gamma   90.00
#
_symmetry.space_group_name_H-M   'P 1'
#
loop_
_entity.id
_entity.type
_entity.pdbx_description
1 polymer ?
#
loop_
_entity_poly.entity_id
_entity_poly.type
_entity_poly.pdbx_seq_one_letter_code
_entity_poly.pdbx_strand_id
1 'polypeptide(L)'
;MKFNKKIIVTIAVILSVQLLSCTQKEKEVSYFDTNAEINYKSLKAGFYNVPQEAKMRTWWFWMNGTATKKSITQDLEAMKANGMAGAIVIDNGGDYAPIGPVFMTDEWKELFAHVIKEADRLGIEISINIQSGAGDPGNPNIEEDNGLKKVTWSEQKVTGQKKIEIELPMPPNQIFYKDITVQAIKTLQSDIQKD
;
A
#
# COMPACT_ATOMS: atom_id res chain seq x y z
N MET A 1 19.27 3.09 70.15
CA MET A 1 19.62 2.90 68.73
C MET A 1 19.24 4.18 67.97
N LYS A 2 20.21 5.05 67.63
CA LYS A 2 19.92 6.35 66.97
C LYS A 2 19.89 6.14 65.46
N PHE A 3 18.69 6.00 64.88
CA PHE A 3 18.55 5.93 63.43
C PHE A 3 18.96 7.26 62.80
N ASN A 4 19.84 7.19 61.79
CA ASN A 4 20.34 8.36 61.09
C ASN A 4 19.22 8.97 60.24
N LYS A 5 18.75 10.17 60.62
CA LYS A 5 17.65 10.88 59.95
C LYS A 5 17.86 11.01 58.44
N LYS A 6 19.12 11.08 57.97
CA LYS A 6 19.43 11.11 56.53
C LYS A 6 19.01 9.83 55.81
N ILE A 7 19.24 8.66 56.42
CA ILE A 7 18.88 7.35 55.82
C ILE A 7 17.36 7.19 55.71
N ILE A 8 16.61 7.63 56.72
CA ILE A 8 15.14 7.57 56.70
C ILE A 8 14.57 8.47 55.59
N VAL A 9 15.13 9.68 55.43
CA VAL A 9 14.71 10.60 54.35
C VAL A 9 15.05 10.03 52.98
N THR A 10 16.24 9.44 52.79
CA THR A 10 16.61 8.82 51.51
C THR A 10 15.71 7.64 51.16
N ILE A 11 15.38 6.78 52.14
CA ILE A 11 14.45 5.65 51.92
C ILE A 11 13.05 6.17 51.57
N ALA A 12 12.54 7.20 52.26
CA ALA A 12 11.23 7.77 51.97
C ALA A 12 11.15 8.38 50.56
N VAL A 13 12.21 9.06 50.11
CA VAL A 13 12.29 9.61 48.75
C VAL A 13 12.33 8.50 47.71
N ILE A 14 13.14 7.45 47.91
CA ILE A 14 13.20 6.31 46.99
C ILE A 14 11.85 5.58 46.93
N LEU A 15 11.18 5.38 48.06
CA LEU A 15 9.85 4.75 48.12
C LEU A 15 8.79 5.61 47.39
N SER A 16 8.83 6.93 47.56
CA SER A 16 7.92 7.84 46.85
C SER A 16 8.13 7.84 45.34
N VAL A 17 9.38 7.74 44.87
CA VAL A 17 9.71 7.67 43.45
C VAL A 17 9.27 6.34 42.84
N GLN A 18 9.38 5.24 43.58
CA GLN A 18 8.88 3.92 43.13
C GLN A 18 7.35 3.87 43.05
N LEU A 19 6.64 4.51 43.98
CA LEU A 19 5.18 4.61 43.96
C LEU A 19 4.66 5.50 42.81
N LEU A 20 5.39 6.57 42.47
CA LEU A 20 5.10 7.41 41.30
C LEU A 20 5.34 6.66 39.97
N SER A 21 6.31 5.74 39.93
CA SER A 21 6.61 4.97 38.72
C SER A 21 5.59 3.84 38.45
N CYS A 22 4.87 3.35 39.47
CA CYS A 22 3.83 2.34 39.33
C CYS A 22 2.44 2.90 38.91
N THR A 23 2.30 4.22 38.79
CA THR A 23 1.03 4.87 38.40
C THR A 23 1.02 5.37 36.96
N GLN A 24 2.05 5.06 36.18
CA GLN A 24 2.04 5.35 34.75
C GLN A 24 1.09 4.37 34.05
N LYS A 25 -0.19 4.76 33.96
CA LYS A 25 -1.18 4.11 33.09
C LYS A 25 -0.62 4.12 31.66
N GLU A 26 -0.31 2.94 31.13
CA GLU A 26 0.00 2.80 29.70
C GLU A 26 -1.18 3.39 28.91
N LYS A 27 -0.91 4.41 28.09
CA LYS A 27 -1.89 4.88 27.13
C LYS A 27 -2.03 3.77 26.10
N GLU A 28 -3.10 2.99 26.23
CA GLU A 28 -3.53 2.06 25.21
C GLU A 28 -3.82 2.87 23.93
N VAL A 29 -2.90 2.79 22.98
CA VAL A 29 -3.04 3.47 21.68
C VAL A 29 -4.06 2.67 20.89
N SER A 30 -5.31 3.12 20.91
CA SER A 30 -6.35 2.54 20.07
C SER A 30 -6.14 2.99 18.63
N TYR A 31 -5.53 2.14 17.81
CA TYR A 31 -5.29 2.42 16.38
C TYR A 31 -6.58 2.63 15.58
N PHE A 32 -7.72 2.21 16.14
CA PHE A 32 -9.03 2.24 15.50
C PHE A 32 -10.03 3.13 16.27
N ASP A 33 -9.56 4.01 17.18
CA ASP A 33 -10.41 4.82 18.07
C ASP A 33 -11.56 4.02 18.72
N THR A 34 -11.33 2.73 18.95
CA THR A 34 -12.34 1.82 19.47
C THR A 34 -12.39 1.98 20.98
N ASN A 35 -13.56 2.36 21.49
CA ASN A 35 -13.85 2.41 22.91
C ASN A 35 -14.50 1.08 23.33
N ALA A 36 -13.90 0.36 24.29
CA ALA A 36 -14.45 -0.90 24.79
C ALA A 36 -15.71 -0.71 25.66
N GLU A 37 -15.99 0.50 26.11
CA GLU A 37 -17.17 0.85 26.92
C GLU A 37 -18.24 1.58 26.09
N ILE A 38 -18.90 0.84 25.19
CA ILE A 38 -20.05 1.36 24.44
C ILE A 38 -21.36 1.01 25.17
N ASN A 39 -22.18 2.02 25.44
CA ASN A 39 -23.49 1.81 26.04
C ASN A 39 -24.39 0.95 25.12
N TYR A 40 -25.04 -0.09 25.67
CA TYR A 40 -25.93 -1.00 24.93
C TYR A 40 -27.03 -0.29 24.12
N LYS A 41 -27.57 0.83 24.62
CA LYS A 41 -28.56 1.64 23.90
C LYS A 41 -27.98 2.23 22.62
N SER A 42 -26.75 2.74 22.67
CA SER A 42 -26.04 3.26 21.49
C SER A 42 -25.73 2.14 20.49
N LEU A 43 -25.25 0.99 20.98
CA LEU A 43 -24.98 -0.18 20.14
C LEU A 43 -26.26 -0.68 19.45
N LYS A 44 -27.36 -0.83 20.19
CA LYS A 44 -28.66 -1.24 19.66
C LYS A 44 -29.16 -0.24 18.61
N ALA A 45 -29.01 1.06 18.85
CA ALA A 45 -29.39 2.09 17.89
C ALA A 45 -28.58 2.00 16.59
N GLY A 46 -27.25 1.83 16.68
CA GLY A 46 -26.37 1.65 15.51
C GLY A 46 -26.60 0.33 14.76
N PHE A 47 -27.07 -0.72 15.45
CA PHE A 47 -27.45 -1.98 14.81
C PHE A 47 -28.70 -1.83 13.94
N TYR A 48 -29.71 -1.07 14.39
CA TYR A 48 -30.89 -0.77 13.58
C TYR A 48 -30.61 0.29 12.50
N ASN A 49 -29.78 1.29 12.81
CA ASN A 49 -29.40 2.38 11.91
C ASN A 49 -27.90 2.33 11.65
N VAL A 50 -27.51 1.48 10.69
CA VAL A 50 -26.10 1.21 10.38
C VAL A 50 -25.38 2.51 9.98
N PRO A 51 -24.30 2.90 10.69
CA PRO A 51 -23.53 4.09 10.35
C PRO A 51 -22.80 3.91 9.01
N GLN A 52 -22.43 5.02 8.37
CA GLN A 52 -21.84 5.03 7.03
C GLN A 52 -20.56 4.18 6.93
N GLU A 53 -19.70 4.23 7.95
CA GLU A 53 -18.46 3.45 8.04
C GLU A 53 -18.68 1.93 7.99
N ALA A 54 -19.81 1.44 8.51
CA ALA A 54 -20.13 0.02 8.59
C ALA A 54 -20.92 -0.50 7.36
N LYS A 55 -21.27 0.37 6.42
CA LYS A 55 -21.97 -0.03 5.19
C LYS A 55 -20.99 -0.58 4.15
N MET A 56 -21.52 -1.46 3.31
CA MET A 56 -20.76 -2.10 2.25
C MET A 56 -20.32 -1.09 1.18
N ARG A 57 -19.12 -1.30 0.66
CA ARG A 57 -18.56 -0.63 -0.52
C ARG A 57 -18.36 -1.66 -1.62
N THR A 58 -18.38 -1.22 -2.88
CA THR A 58 -18.22 -2.11 -4.04
C THR A 58 -17.01 -1.74 -4.89
N TRP A 59 -16.48 -2.71 -5.63
CA TRP A 59 -15.58 -2.45 -6.74
C TRP A 59 -16.40 -2.15 -7.98
N TRP A 60 -16.11 -1.03 -8.61
CA TRP A 60 -16.83 -0.57 -9.80
C TRP A 60 -15.86 -0.51 -10.98
N PHE A 61 -15.87 -1.58 -11.76
CA PHE A 61 -14.99 -1.75 -12.90
C PHE A 61 -15.56 -1.03 -14.12
N TRP A 62 -14.76 -0.12 -14.67
CA TRP A 62 -15.01 0.50 -15.96
C TRP A 62 -14.25 -0.29 -17.01
N MET A 63 -14.97 -1.19 -17.69
CA MET A 63 -14.40 -2.06 -18.71
C MET A 63 -14.11 -1.27 -19.97
N ASN A 64 -12.83 -1.21 -20.35
CA ASN A 64 -12.31 -0.53 -21.53
C ASN A 64 -12.77 0.94 -21.66
N GLY A 65 -12.98 1.63 -20.54
CA GLY A 65 -13.41 3.04 -20.51
C GLY A 65 -14.86 3.29 -20.99
N THR A 66 -15.69 2.25 -21.18
CA THR A 66 -17.05 2.38 -21.78
C THR A 66 -18.10 3.13 -20.96
N ALA A 67 -17.72 3.68 -19.81
CA ALA A 67 -18.65 4.41 -18.95
C ALA A 67 -19.17 5.69 -19.62
N THR A 68 -20.46 5.96 -19.45
CA THR A 68 -21.10 7.19 -19.93
C THR A 68 -21.69 7.97 -18.75
N LYS A 69 -21.86 9.29 -18.88
CA LYS A 69 -22.49 10.10 -17.81
C LYS A 69 -23.85 9.54 -17.39
N LYS A 70 -24.62 9.00 -18.34
CA LYS A 70 -25.92 8.35 -18.09
C LYS A 70 -25.77 7.06 -17.27
N SER A 71 -24.89 6.15 -17.68
CA SER A 71 -24.70 4.89 -16.95
C SER A 71 -24.14 5.13 -15.55
N ILE A 72 -23.22 6.10 -15.40
CA ILE A 72 -22.68 6.53 -14.11
C ILE A 72 -23.78 6.97 -13.15
N THR A 73 -24.69 7.84 -13.59
CA THR A 73 -25.82 8.29 -12.77
C THR A 73 -26.72 7.12 -12.38
N GLN A 74 -27.06 6.24 -13.33
CA GLN A 74 -27.92 5.08 -13.07
C GLN A 74 -27.29 4.10 -12.08
N ASP A 75 -25.99 3.83 -12.22
CA ASP A 75 -25.25 2.96 -11.33
C ASP A 75 -25.27 3.53 -9.91
N LEU A 76 -24.87 4.80 -9.72
CA LEU A 76 -24.82 5.43 -8.40
C LEU A 76 -26.20 5.54 -7.74
N GLU A 77 -27.26 5.81 -8.50
CA GLU A 77 -28.63 5.79 -7.99
C GLU A 77 -29.05 4.38 -7.53
N ALA A 78 -28.69 3.34 -8.29
CA ALA A 78 -28.91 1.96 -7.88
C ALA A 78 -28.07 1.60 -6.63
N MET A 79 -26.83 2.07 -6.54
CA MET A 79 -26.00 1.89 -5.35
C MET A 79 -26.66 2.50 -4.10
N LYS A 80 -27.18 3.73 -4.23
CA LYS A 80 -27.89 4.41 -3.15
C LYS A 80 -29.16 3.66 -2.76
N ALA A 81 -29.96 3.23 -3.74
CA ALA A 81 -31.21 2.50 -3.51
C ALA A 81 -30.99 1.17 -2.78
N ASN A 82 -29.86 0.50 -3.03
CA ASN A 82 -29.46 -0.73 -2.36
C ASN A 82 -28.69 -0.52 -1.04
N GLY A 83 -28.55 0.74 -0.59
CA GLY A 83 -27.93 1.06 0.70
C GLY A 83 -26.41 0.97 0.73
N MET A 84 -25.73 1.00 -0.42
CA MET A 84 -24.26 1.02 -0.46
C MET A 84 -23.71 2.37 0.02
N ALA A 85 -22.59 2.33 0.74
CA ALA A 85 -21.93 3.54 1.24
C ALA A 85 -20.94 4.14 0.25
N GLY A 86 -20.38 3.33 -0.64
CA GLY A 86 -19.29 3.79 -1.50
C GLY A 86 -18.92 2.83 -2.61
N ALA A 87 -18.08 3.33 -3.51
CA ALA A 87 -17.52 2.55 -4.60
C ALA A 87 -16.05 2.90 -4.82
N ILE A 88 -15.29 1.90 -5.26
CA ILE A 88 -13.90 2.06 -5.71
C ILE A 88 -13.93 1.99 -7.24
N VAL A 89 -13.65 3.11 -7.90
CA VAL A 89 -13.55 3.18 -9.35
C VAL A 89 -12.25 2.53 -9.80
N ILE A 90 -12.37 1.52 -10.66
CA ILE A 90 -11.24 0.82 -11.25
C ILE A 90 -11.39 0.89 -12.77
N ASP A 91 -10.55 1.70 -13.40
CA ASP A 91 -10.40 1.70 -14.85
C ASP A 91 -9.65 0.43 -15.26
N ASN A 92 -10.27 -0.46 -16.03
CA ASN A 92 -9.66 -1.72 -16.40
C ASN A 92 -9.81 -1.98 -17.89
N GLY A 93 -8.68 -2.21 -18.57
CA GLY A 93 -8.67 -2.61 -19.98
C GLY A 93 -9.22 -4.01 -20.22
N GLY A 94 -9.23 -4.42 -21.49
CA GLY A 94 -9.57 -5.77 -21.92
C GLY A 94 -10.37 -5.78 -23.22
N ASP A 95 -10.37 -6.92 -23.90
CA ASP A 95 -10.92 -7.06 -25.26
C ASP A 95 -12.42 -7.40 -25.28
N TYR A 96 -13.12 -7.19 -24.17
CA TYR A 96 -14.51 -7.61 -23.97
C TYR A 96 -15.53 -6.47 -24.10
N ALA A 97 -15.07 -5.23 -24.33
CA ALA A 97 -15.92 -4.05 -24.41
C ALA A 97 -15.42 -3.07 -25.49
N PRO A 98 -16.30 -2.24 -26.08
CA PRO A 98 -15.90 -1.15 -26.98
C PRO A 98 -14.83 -0.24 -26.37
N ILE A 99 -14.04 0.43 -27.21
CA ILE A 99 -13.01 1.36 -26.72
C ILE A 99 -13.70 2.66 -26.27
N GLY A 100 -13.56 2.99 -24.99
CA GLY A 100 -13.91 4.28 -24.42
C GLY A 100 -12.69 5.17 -24.19
N PRO A 101 -12.85 6.29 -23.46
CA PRO A 101 -11.77 7.21 -23.16
C PRO A 101 -10.61 6.53 -22.43
N VAL A 102 -9.39 6.77 -22.91
CA VAL A 102 -8.16 6.27 -22.28
C VAL A 102 -8.01 6.89 -20.88
N PHE A 103 -7.57 6.10 -19.90
CA PHE A 103 -7.33 6.54 -18.54
C PHE A 103 -6.54 7.85 -18.48
N MET A 104 -6.97 8.79 -17.64
CA MET A 104 -6.35 10.10 -17.42
C MET A 104 -6.32 11.06 -18.63
N THR A 105 -6.98 10.75 -19.74
CA THR A 105 -7.30 11.75 -20.78
C THR A 105 -8.33 12.77 -20.27
N ASP A 106 -8.50 13.90 -20.96
CA ASP A 106 -9.48 14.92 -20.56
C ASP A 106 -10.92 14.39 -20.59
N GLU A 107 -11.26 13.58 -21.59
CA GLU A 107 -12.57 12.91 -21.69
C GLU A 107 -12.83 11.98 -20.49
N TRP A 108 -11.82 11.19 -20.09
CA TRP A 108 -11.92 10.32 -18.92
C TRP A 108 -12.08 11.15 -17.63
N LYS A 109 -11.31 12.24 -17.48
CA LYS A 109 -11.40 13.16 -16.34
C LYS A 109 -12.77 13.81 -16.23
N GLU A 110 -13.42 14.13 -17.36
CA GLU A 110 -14.80 14.64 -17.34
C GLU A 110 -15.81 13.61 -16.81
N LEU A 111 -15.65 12.33 -17.19
CA LEU A 111 -16.49 11.25 -16.65
C LEU A 111 -16.25 11.08 -15.16
N PHE A 112 -14.99 11.08 -14.73
CA PHE A 112 -14.65 10.99 -13.31
C PHE A 112 -15.17 12.20 -12.52
N ALA A 113 -15.09 13.41 -13.06
CA ALA A 113 -15.68 14.59 -12.45
C ALA A 113 -17.21 14.47 -12.31
N HIS A 114 -17.87 13.81 -13.27
CA HIS A 114 -19.30 13.49 -13.17
C HIS A 114 -19.59 12.49 -12.05
N VAL A 115 -18.75 11.45 -11.88
CA VAL A 115 -18.84 10.51 -10.74
C VAL A 115 -18.78 11.26 -9.41
N ILE A 116 -17.80 12.15 -9.24
CA ILE A 116 -17.64 12.89 -7.98
C ILE A 116 -18.87 13.77 -7.68
N LYS A 117 -19.42 14.46 -8.69
CA LYS A 117 -20.63 15.28 -8.54
C LYS A 117 -21.85 14.45 -8.14
N GLU A 118 -22.06 13.32 -8.79
CA GLU A 118 -23.20 12.45 -8.51
C GLU A 118 -23.06 11.74 -7.16
N ALA A 119 -21.84 11.36 -6.80
CA ALA A 119 -21.56 10.77 -5.50
C ALA A 119 -21.79 11.75 -4.35
N ASP A 120 -21.36 13.02 -4.50
CA ASP A 120 -21.65 14.08 -3.53
C ASP A 120 -23.16 14.32 -3.40
N ARG A 121 -23.88 14.40 -4.53
CA ARG A 121 -25.36 14.52 -4.56
C ARG A 121 -26.06 13.39 -3.78
N LEU A 122 -25.53 12.16 -3.87
CA LEU A 122 -26.15 10.97 -3.28
C LEU A 122 -25.59 10.62 -1.88
N GLY A 123 -24.52 11.30 -1.43
CA GLY A 123 -23.80 10.97 -0.20
C GLY A 123 -23.14 9.58 -0.27
N ILE A 124 -22.53 9.26 -1.41
CA ILE A 124 -21.75 8.05 -1.66
C ILE A 124 -20.27 8.41 -1.61
N GLU A 125 -19.46 7.61 -0.90
CA GLU A 125 -18.02 7.77 -0.85
C GLU A 125 -17.37 7.15 -2.09
N ILE A 126 -16.51 7.89 -2.77
CA ILE A 126 -15.79 7.40 -3.95
C ILE A 126 -14.31 7.33 -3.63
N SER A 127 -13.72 6.18 -3.95
CA SER A 127 -12.28 6.00 -4.03
C SER A 127 -11.89 5.62 -5.46
N ILE A 128 -10.62 5.79 -5.78
CA ILE A 128 -10.08 5.51 -7.11
C ILE A 128 -8.82 4.67 -6.97
N ASN A 129 -8.63 3.71 -7.88
CA ASN A 129 -7.38 3.01 -8.00
C ASN A 129 -6.27 3.97 -8.49
N ILE A 130 -5.08 3.87 -7.89
CA ILE A 130 -3.95 4.78 -8.22
C ILE A 130 -3.47 4.68 -9.68
N GLN A 131 -3.92 3.65 -10.42
CA GLN A 131 -3.51 3.37 -11.79
C GLN A 131 -4.68 2.84 -12.63
N SER A 132 -4.42 2.70 -13.94
CA SER A 132 -5.26 1.88 -14.83
C SER A 132 -4.89 0.41 -14.64
N GLY A 133 -5.90 -0.42 -14.43
CA GLY A 133 -5.79 -1.85 -14.16
C GLY A 133 -5.93 -2.21 -12.68
N ALA A 134 -6.43 -3.42 -12.43
CA ALA A 134 -6.57 -3.97 -11.07
C ALA A 134 -5.31 -4.68 -10.55
N GLY A 135 -4.22 -4.65 -11.32
CA GLY A 135 -3.00 -5.43 -11.10
C GLY A 135 -1.86 -4.65 -10.42
N ASP A 136 -0.62 -5.02 -10.77
CA ASP A 136 0.61 -4.44 -10.21
C ASP A 136 0.82 -2.97 -10.59
N PRO A 137 1.39 -2.13 -9.70
CA PRO A 137 1.63 -0.72 -9.97
C PRO A 137 2.55 -0.51 -11.19
N GLY A 138 2.05 0.16 -12.22
CA GLY A 138 2.76 0.46 -13.46
C GLY A 138 2.17 1.67 -14.17
N ASN A 139 3.02 2.37 -14.94
CA ASN A 139 2.62 3.48 -15.80
C ASN A 139 3.53 3.46 -17.04
N PRO A 140 2.99 3.68 -18.25
CA PRO A 140 3.79 3.67 -19.49
C PRO A 140 4.93 4.69 -19.51
N ASN A 141 4.87 5.72 -18.65
CA ASN A 141 5.87 6.80 -18.59
C ASN A 141 6.88 6.62 -17.44
N ILE A 142 7.01 5.43 -16.85
CA ILE A 142 8.05 5.17 -15.84
C ILE A 142 9.41 5.08 -16.55
N GLU A 143 10.37 5.89 -16.12
CA GLU A 143 11.76 5.80 -16.61
C GLU A 143 12.33 4.39 -16.37
N GLU A 144 13.15 3.90 -17.29
CA GLU A 144 13.65 2.52 -17.25
C GLU A 144 14.38 2.18 -15.92
N ASP A 145 15.16 3.12 -15.36
CA ASP A 145 15.84 2.97 -14.07
C ASP A 145 14.90 3.16 -12.85
N ASN A 146 13.61 3.45 -13.02
CA ASN A 146 12.64 3.54 -11.92
C ASN A 146 11.77 2.28 -11.78
N GLY A 147 11.91 1.31 -12.68
CA GLY A 147 11.24 0.01 -12.59
C GLY A 147 11.74 -0.87 -11.45
N LEU A 148 11.00 -1.95 -11.19
CA LEU A 148 11.43 -3.03 -10.29
C LEU A 148 12.73 -3.67 -10.81
N LYS A 149 13.71 -3.84 -9.92
CA LYS A 149 15.04 -4.36 -10.27
C LYS A 149 15.27 -5.72 -9.64
N LYS A 150 16.04 -6.54 -10.34
CA LYS A 150 16.59 -7.79 -9.81
C LYS A 150 18.11 -7.77 -9.96
N VAL A 151 18.80 -8.38 -9.01
CA VAL A 151 20.25 -8.62 -9.13
C VAL A 151 20.45 -9.73 -10.16
N THR A 152 21.33 -9.50 -11.11
CA THR A 152 21.71 -10.42 -12.19
C THR A 152 23.23 -10.46 -12.27
N TRP A 153 23.79 -11.56 -12.78
CA TRP A 153 25.24 -11.71 -12.90
C TRP A 153 25.60 -12.58 -14.10
N SER A 154 26.87 -12.49 -14.48
CA SER A 154 27.52 -13.35 -15.45
C SER A 154 28.85 -13.81 -14.85
N GLU A 155 29.34 -14.96 -15.31
CA GLU A 155 30.55 -15.57 -14.78
C GLU A 155 31.50 -15.92 -15.92
N GLN A 156 32.79 -15.68 -15.71
CA GLN A 156 33.84 -16.03 -16.65
C GLN A 156 35.03 -16.60 -15.88
N LYS A 157 35.37 -17.87 -16.15
CA LYS A 157 36.58 -18.49 -15.61
C LYS A 157 37.80 -17.94 -16.34
N VAL A 158 38.86 -17.59 -15.59
CA VAL A 158 40.12 -17.06 -16.13
C VAL A 158 41.33 -17.66 -15.41
N THR A 159 42.46 -17.77 -16.12
CA THR A 159 43.73 -18.23 -15.53
C THR A 159 44.48 -17.06 -14.91
N GLY A 160 44.71 -17.10 -13.59
CA GLY A 160 45.37 -16.04 -12.82
C GLY A 160 46.90 -15.95 -12.98
N GLN A 161 47.53 -15.17 -12.09
CA GLN A 161 48.97 -14.84 -12.07
C GLN A 161 49.47 -14.02 -13.27
N LYS A 162 48.56 -13.32 -13.96
CA LYS A 162 48.89 -12.41 -15.05
C LYS A 162 47.93 -11.21 -15.06
N LYS A 163 48.32 -10.14 -15.75
CA LYS A 163 47.38 -9.07 -16.12
C LYS A 163 46.38 -9.66 -17.13
N ILE A 164 45.09 -9.48 -16.87
CA ILE A 164 44.01 -9.98 -17.70
C ILE A 164 43.19 -8.78 -18.16
N GLU A 165 42.99 -8.69 -19.45
CA GLU A 165 42.16 -7.69 -20.10
C GLU A 165 41.23 -8.45 -21.04
N ILE A 166 39.98 -8.61 -20.62
CA ILE A 166 38.96 -9.35 -21.34
C ILE A 166 37.64 -8.58 -21.26
N GLU A 167 36.81 -8.77 -22.27
CA GLU A 167 35.41 -8.36 -22.22
C GLU A 167 34.61 -9.40 -21.43
N LEU A 168 33.87 -8.96 -20.42
CA LEU A 168 33.02 -9.85 -19.62
C LEU A 168 31.67 -10.05 -20.30
N PRO A 169 31.09 -11.25 -20.21
CA PRO A 169 29.75 -11.50 -20.75
C PRO A 169 28.72 -10.59 -20.07
N MET A 170 27.76 -10.09 -20.84
CA MET A 170 26.67 -9.29 -20.31
C MET A 170 25.72 -10.19 -19.48
N PRO A 171 25.41 -9.85 -18.21
CA PRO A 171 24.39 -10.55 -17.45
C PRO A 171 23.00 -10.48 -18.13
N PRO A 172 22.12 -11.47 -17.90
CA PRO A 172 20.74 -11.41 -18.37
C PRO A 172 20.05 -10.12 -17.95
N ASN A 173 19.62 -9.32 -18.92
CA ASN A 173 18.95 -8.04 -18.72
C ASN A 173 17.75 -7.89 -19.67
N GLN A 174 16.91 -6.89 -19.42
CA GLN A 174 15.70 -6.63 -20.21
C GLN A 174 15.67 -5.15 -20.63
N ILE A 175 15.08 -4.30 -19.79
CA ILE A 175 14.82 -2.89 -20.10
C ILE A 175 15.97 -2.01 -19.61
N PHE A 176 16.51 -2.27 -18.42
CA PHE A 176 17.56 -1.47 -17.79
C PHE A 176 18.70 -2.35 -17.26
N TYR A 177 19.94 -1.89 -17.43
CA TYR A 177 21.14 -2.52 -16.88
C TYR A 177 22.10 -1.48 -16.28
N LYS A 178 22.64 -1.80 -15.11
CA LYS A 178 23.69 -1.01 -14.47
C LYS A 178 24.63 -1.91 -13.67
N ASP A 179 25.92 -1.75 -13.89
CA ASP A 179 26.93 -2.44 -13.10
C ASP A 179 26.89 -1.99 -11.64
N ILE A 180 26.94 -2.98 -10.73
CA ILE A 180 27.07 -2.75 -9.30
C ILE A 180 28.53 -2.95 -8.87
N THR A 181 29.08 -4.13 -9.15
CA THR A 181 30.46 -4.49 -8.81
C THR A 181 30.96 -5.63 -9.68
N VAL A 182 32.26 -5.64 -9.95
CA VAL A 182 32.96 -6.80 -10.51
C VAL A 182 33.78 -7.42 -9.39
N GLN A 183 33.62 -8.73 -9.17
CA GLN A 183 34.34 -9.47 -8.14
C GLN A 183 35.15 -10.60 -8.77
N ALA A 184 36.41 -10.70 -8.37
CA ALA A 184 37.27 -11.82 -8.74
C ALA A 184 37.46 -12.70 -7.51
N ILE A 185 36.90 -13.91 -7.55
CA ILE A 185 37.04 -14.91 -6.48
C ILE A 185 37.92 -16.05 -6.96
N LYS A 186 38.77 -16.56 -6.06
CA LYS A 186 39.53 -17.78 -6.35
C LYS A 186 38.55 -18.94 -6.44
N THR A 187 38.53 -19.65 -7.57
CA THR A 187 37.72 -20.86 -7.73
C THR A 187 38.05 -21.86 -6.63
N LEU A 188 37.02 -22.34 -5.93
CA LEU A 188 37.17 -23.32 -4.87
C LEU A 188 37.60 -24.66 -5.45
N GLN A 189 38.45 -25.40 -4.73
CA GLN A 189 38.99 -26.69 -5.19
C GLN A 189 37.87 -27.70 -5.53
N SER A 190 36.73 -27.61 -4.84
CA SER A 190 35.54 -28.47 -5.05
C SER A 190 34.86 -28.28 -6.40
N ASP A 191 35.01 -27.09 -7.01
CA ASP A 191 34.30 -26.71 -8.24
C ASP A 191 35.18 -26.90 -9.49
N ILE A 192 36.43 -27.33 -9.29
CA ILE A 192 37.38 -27.65 -10.35
C ILE A 192 37.11 -29.06 -10.93
N GLN A 193 36.41 -29.93 -10.19
CA GLN A 193 36.20 -31.35 -10.57
C GLN A 193 34.82 -31.65 -11.18
N LYS A 194 33.98 -30.64 -11.44
CA LYS A 194 32.61 -30.82 -11.94
C LYS A 194 32.42 -30.49 -13.42
N ASP A 195 33.50 -30.16 -14.13
CA ASP A 195 33.50 -29.93 -15.58
C ASP A 195 34.10 -31.14 -16.31
#